data_AF-A0A4Q3KS36-F1
#
_entry.id   AF-A0A4Q3KS36-F1
#
_cell.length_a   1.000
_cell.length_b   1.000
_cell.length_c   1.000
_cell.angle_alpha   90.00
_cell.angle_beta   90.00
_cell.angle_gamma   90.00
#
_symmetry.space_group_name_H-M   'P 1'
#
loop_
_entity.id
_entity.type
_entity.pdbx_description
1 polymer ?
#
loop_
_entity_poly.entity_id
_entity_poly.type
_entity_poly.pdbx_seq_one_letter_code
_entity_poly.pdbx_strand_id
1 'polypeptide(L)'
;FKLAWKMRKPRDRADLTDQDWAIVTPAFVISELKESFQIGFILFVPFLVVDMVVSNILMALGMQMLSPTTISLPFKVLLFVLVDGWFLITRGLVLGYQQ
;
A
#
# COMPACT_ATOMS: atom_id res chain seq x y z
N PHE A 1 8.80 -9.12 17.86
CA PHE A 1 10.19 -9.28 18.37
C PHE A 1 10.32 -10.24 19.55
N LYS A 2 9.74 -9.98 20.74
CA LYS A 2 9.96 -10.80 21.98
C LYS A 2 9.76 -12.33 21.86
N LEU A 3 8.96 -12.81 20.92
CA LEU A 3 8.66 -14.24 20.75
C LEU A 3 9.81 -15.01 20.08
N ALA A 4 10.44 -14.45 19.04
CA ALA A 4 11.58 -15.05 18.34
C ALA A 4 12.82 -15.14 19.25
N TRP A 5 13.01 -14.13 20.12
CA TRP A 5 14.04 -14.11 21.17
C TRP A 5 13.90 -15.25 22.19
N LYS A 6 12.69 -15.78 22.39
CA LYS A 6 12.41 -16.77 23.44
C LYS A 6 12.78 -18.21 23.02
N MET A 7 12.81 -18.50 21.71
CA MET A 7 13.00 -19.87 21.18
C MET A 7 14.46 -20.24 20.86
N ARG A 8 15.41 -19.30 20.85
CA ARG A 8 16.84 -19.59 20.62
C ARG A 8 17.56 -20.00 21.91
N LYS A 9 18.47 -21.00 21.82
CA LYS A 9 19.25 -21.51 22.97
C LYS A 9 20.07 -20.36 23.62
N PRO A 10 20.23 -20.32 24.96
CA PRO A 10 20.88 -19.20 25.67
C PRO A 10 22.33 -18.92 25.24
N ARG A 11 23.04 -19.95 24.78
CA ARG A 11 24.48 -19.89 24.41
C ARG A 11 24.73 -19.21 23.06
N ASP A 12 23.72 -19.14 22.20
CA ASP A 12 23.76 -18.47 20.89
C ASP A 12 23.22 -17.02 20.95
N ARG A 13 22.87 -16.52 22.14
CA ARG A 13 22.31 -15.16 22.34
C ARG A 13 23.39 -14.12 22.66
N ALA A 14 24.57 -14.54 23.10
CA ALA A 14 25.61 -13.63 23.59
C ALA A 14 26.38 -12.92 22.46
N ASP A 15 26.46 -13.54 21.27
CA ASP A 15 27.23 -13.02 20.13
C ASP A 15 26.35 -12.35 19.07
N LEU A 16 25.03 -12.26 19.28
CA LEU A 16 24.13 -11.63 18.32
C LEU A 16 24.12 -10.12 18.51
N THR A 17 24.50 -9.40 17.47
CA THR A 17 24.53 -7.94 17.44
C THR A 17 23.35 -7.43 16.60
N ASP A 18 22.86 -6.22 16.86
CA ASP A 18 21.75 -5.63 16.08
C ASP A 18 22.08 -5.44 14.58
N GLN A 19 23.34 -5.62 14.20
CA GLN A 19 23.82 -5.61 12.81
C GLN A 19 23.72 -6.96 12.11
N ASP A 20 23.36 -8.03 12.83
CA ASP A 20 23.27 -9.35 12.23
C ASP A 20 22.16 -9.41 11.18
N TRP A 21 22.48 -10.00 10.03
CA TRP A 21 21.54 -10.20 8.92
C TRP A 21 20.24 -10.90 9.35
N ALA A 22 20.29 -11.79 10.34
CA ALA A 22 19.12 -12.47 10.90
C ALA A 22 18.15 -11.53 11.63
N ILE A 23 18.59 -10.34 12.03
CA ILE A 23 17.79 -9.30 12.69
C ILE A 23 17.46 -8.18 11.70
N VAL A 24 18.45 -7.69 10.96
CA VAL A 24 18.31 -6.57 10.01
C VAL A 24 17.35 -6.91 8.87
N THR A 25 17.45 -8.11 8.29
CA THR A 25 16.62 -8.51 7.15
C THR A 25 15.12 -8.50 7.48
N PRO A 26 14.63 -9.23 8.50
CA PRO A 26 13.22 -9.17 8.85
C PRO A 26 12.78 -7.80 9.38
N ALA A 27 13.66 -7.04 10.06
CA ALA A 27 13.34 -5.68 10.49
C ALA A 27 13.09 -4.75 9.30
N PHE A 28 13.95 -4.79 8.27
CA PHE A 28 13.80 -4.03 7.04
C PHE A 28 12.53 -4.44 6.26
N VAL A 29 12.27 -5.73 6.09
CA VAL A 29 11.06 -6.19 5.39
C VAL A 29 9.79 -5.66 6.06
N ILE A 30 9.74 -5.62 7.40
CA ILE A 30 8.60 -5.09 8.13
C ILE A 30 8.49 -3.57 8.01
N SER A 31 9.60 -2.82 7.98
CA SER A 31 9.55 -1.36 7.75
C SER A 31 9.06 -1.03 6.34
N GLU A 32 9.58 -1.69 5.31
CA GLU A 32 9.15 -1.49 3.92
C GLU A 32 7.69 -1.89 3.70
N LEU A 33 7.23 -2.97 4.35
CA LEU A 33 5.82 -3.37 4.28
C LEU A 33 4.90 -2.31 4.90
N LYS A 34 5.32 -1.69 6.00
CA LYS A 34 4.55 -0.62 6.65
C LYS A 34 4.49 0.62 5.76
N GLU A 35 5.60 1.04 5.15
CA GLU A 35 5.63 2.20 4.26
C GLU A 35 4.84 1.96 2.97
N SER A 36 5.02 0.80 2.33
CA SER A 36 4.24 0.45 1.12
C SER A 36 2.74 0.39 1.38
N PHE A 37 2.29 -0.04 2.58
CA PHE A 37 0.88 -0.01 2.94
C PHE A 37 0.34 1.42 3.11
N GLN A 38 1.11 2.32 3.70
CA GLN A 38 0.74 3.74 3.82
C GLN A 38 0.62 4.40 2.44
N ILE A 39 1.59 4.17 1.56
CA ILE A 39 1.57 4.67 0.17
C ILE A 39 0.36 4.10 -0.58
N GLY A 40 0.15 2.79 -0.51
CA GLY A 40 -0.98 2.12 -1.15
C GLY A 40 -2.33 2.65 -0.67
N PHE A 41 -2.47 2.94 0.63
CA PHE A 41 -3.68 3.53 1.19
C PHE A 41 -3.96 4.92 0.60
N ILE A 42 -2.95 5.80 0.58
CA ILE A 42 -3.09 7.17 0.03
C ILE A 42 -3.45 7.13 -1.46
N LEU A 43 -2.81 6.23 -2.24
CA LEU A 43 -3.12 6.04 -3.65
C LEU A 43 -4.55 5.53 -3.88
N PHE A 44 -5.10 4.77 -2.94
CA PHE A 44 -6.44 4.19 -3.06
C PHE A 44 -7.57 5.18 -2.75
N VAL A 45 -7.33 6.18 -1.89
CA VAL A 45 -8.32 7.21 -1.50
C VAL A 45 -9.03 7.89 -2.70
N PRO A 46 -8.34 8.45 -3.72
CA PRO A 46 -9.02 9.11 -4.83
C PRO A 46 -9.93 8.15 -5.62
N PHE A 47 -9.55 6.88 -5.75
CA PHE A 47 -10.37 5.87 -6.43
C PHE A 47 -11.62 5.49 -5.63
N LEU A 48 -11.51 5.46 -4.30
CA LEU A 48 -12.67 5.28 -3.41
C LEU A 48 -13.68 6.42 -3.56
N VAL A 49 -13.20 7.66 -3.67
CA VAL A 49 -14.08 8.81 -3.90
C VAL A 49 -14.83 8.65 -5.22
N VAL A 50 -14.16 8.22 -6.29
CA VAL A 50 -14.81 7.93 -7.58
C VAL A 50 -15.91 6.87 -7.43
N ASP A 51 -15.64 5.77 -6.73
CA ASP A 51 -16.65 4.71 -6.50
C ASP A 51 -17.87 5.23 -5.74
N MET A 52 -17.65 6.01 -4.69
CA MET A 52 -18.74 6.56 -3.87
C MET A 52 -19.59 7.55 -4.68
N VAL A 53 -18.95 8.43 -5.46
CA VAL A 53 -19.64 9.40 -6.33
C VAL A 53 -20.44 8.69 -7.41
N VAL A 54 -19.84 7.72 -8.11
CA VAL A 54 -20.53 6.95 -9.17
C VAL A 54 -21.70 6.16 -8.60
N SER A 55 -21.54 5.53 -7.43
CA SER A 55 -22.63 4.79 -6.77
C SER A 55 -23.80 5.71 -6.39
N ASN A 56 -23.53 6.89 -5.82
CA ASN A 56 -24.57 7.85 -5.47
C ASN A 56 -25.34 8.36 -6.70
N ILE A 57 -24.65 8.59 -7.82
CA ILE A 57 -25.28 9.01 -9.09
C ILE A 57 -26.17 7.89 -9.64
N LEU A 58 -25.68 6.66 -9.67
CA LEU A 58 -26.46 5.49 -10.12
C LEU A 58 -27.73 5.27 -9.29
N MET A 59 -27.60 5.40 -7.96
CA MET A 59 -28.73 5.32 -7.03
C MET A 59 -29.75 6.43 -7.28
N ALA A 60 -29.29 7.67 -7.52
CA ALA A 60 -30.17 8.80 -7.84
C ALA A 60 -30.90 8.62 -9.18
N LEU A 61 -30.29 7.95 -10.15
CA LEU A 61 -30.88 7.61 -11.45
C LEU A 61 -31.84 6.39 -11.39
N GLY A 62 -31.99 5.75 -10.22
CA GLY A 62 -32.84 4.57 -10.06
C GLY A 62 -32.26 3.29 -10.66
N MET A 63 -30.98 3.29 -11.06
CA MET A 63 -30.32 2.17 -11.73
C MET A 63 -29.66 1.21 -10.73
N GLN A 64 -30.48 0.45 -10.00
CA GLN A 64 -30.00 -0.51 -8.99
C GLN A 64 -29.44 -1.82 -9.57
N MET A 65 -29.79 -2.14 -10.82
CA MET A 65 -29.38 -3.40 -11.48
C MET A 65 -27.98 -3.35 -12.07
N LEU A 66 -27.42 -2.16 -12.29
CA LEU A 66 -26.06 -1.99 -12.79
C LEU A 66 -25.12 -1.91 -11.60
N SER A 67 -24.07 -2.75 -11.61
CA SER A 67 -23.01 -2.68 -10.61
C SER A 67 -22.25 -1.35 -10.75
N PRO A 68 -22.19 -0.51 -9.70
CA PRO A 68 -21.44 0.75 -9.74
C PRO A 68 -19.97 0.56 -10.09
N THR A 69 -19.39 -0.58 -9.69
CA THR A 69 -17.98 -0.92 -9.96
C THR A 69 -17.67 -1.03 -11.46
N THR A 70 -18.61 -1.56 -12.25
CA THR A 70 -18.41 -1.70 -13.70
C THR A 70 -18.37 -0.33 -14.38
N ILE A 71 -19.15 0.62 -13.87
CA ILE A 71 -19.20 1.98 -14.39
C ILE A 71 -18.02 2.80 -13.88
N SER A 72 -17.61 2.63 -12.61
CA SER A 72 -16.50 3.39 -12.04
C SER A 72 -15.13 2.98 -12.58
N LEU A 73 -14.95 1.72 -13.00
CA LEU A 73 -13.68 1.20 -13.55
C LEU A 73 -13.08 2.06 -14.68
N PRO A 74 -13.80 2.36 -15.79
CA PRO A 74 -13.25 3.22 -16.85
C PRO A 74 -12.90 4.62 -16.35
N PHE A 75 -13.69 5.20 -15.42
CA PHE A 75 -13.37 6.51 -14.83
C PHE A 75 -12.11 6.48 -13.97
N LYS A 76 -11.87 5.41 -13.20
CA LYS A 76 -10.63 5.24 -12.44
C LYS A 76 -9.43 5.18 -13.35
N VAL A 77 -9.50 4.36 -14.42
CA VAL A 77 -8.41 4.23 -15.39
C VAL A 77 -8.16 5.58 -16.08
N LEU A 78 -9.22 6.28 -16.49
CA LEU A 78 -9.12 7.60 -17.10
C LEU A 78 -8.45 8.61 -16.14
N LEU A 79 -8.92 8.70 -14.89
CA LEU A 79 -8.35 9.58 -13.88
C LEU A 79 -6.87 9.28 -13.67
N PHE A 80 -6.50 8.00 -13.57
CA PHE A 80 -5.11 7.59 -13.37
C PHE A 80 -4.20 7.96 -14.55
N VAL A 81 -4.69 7.84 -15.78
CA VAL A 81 -3.94 8.25 -16.98
C VAL A 81 -3.88 9.78 -17.09
N LEU A 82 -4.97 10.50 -16.78
CA LEU A 82 -5.04 11.96 -16.87
C LEU A 82 -4.05 12.68 -15.94
N VAL A 83 -3.74 12.08 -14.79
CA VAL A 83 -2.80 12.65 -13.82
C VAL A 83 -1.37 12.14 -13.99
N ASP A 84 -1.08 11.39 -15.07
CA ASP A 84 0.19 10.68 -15.26
C ASP A 84 0.57 9.82 -14.03
N GLY A 85 -0.39 9.03 -13.53
CA GLY A 85 -0.25 8.29 -12.28
C GLY A 85 0.98 7.36 -12.21
N TRP A 86 1.36 6.74 -13.34
CA TRP A 86 2.58 5.94 -13.43
C TRP A 86 3.85 6.77 -13.17
N PHE A 87 3.91 8.00 -13.67
CA PHE A 87 5.04 8.91 -13.45
C PHE A 87 5.09 9.36 -12.00
N LEU A 88 3.94 9.72 -11.40
CA LEU A 88 3.87 10.12 -9.99
C LEU A 88 4.34 9.02 -9.04
N ILE A 89 3.91 7.78 -9.26
CA ILE A 89 4.30 6.63 -8.42
C ILE A 89 5.80 6.36 -8.56
N THR A 90 6.30 6.24 -9.79
CA THR A 90 7.72 5.94 -10.04
C THR A 90 8.63 7.03 -9.51
N ARG A 91 8.29 8.31 -9.73
CA ARG A 91 9.02 9.45 -9.16
C ARG A 91 9.00 9.44 -7.64
N GLY A 92 7.86 9.14 -7.02
CA GLY A 92 7.73 9.04 -5.57
C GLY A 92 8.63 7.96 -4.97
N LEU A 93 8.69 6.78 -5.61
CA LEU A 93 9.56 5.69 -5.19
C LEU A 93 11.04 6.05 -5.33
N VAL A 94 11.45 6.62 -6.48
CA VAL A 94 12.85 7.02 -6.70
C VAL A 94 13.30 8.06 -5.68
N LEU A 95 12.48 9.09 -5.41
CA LEU A 95 12.81 10.11 -4.41
C LEU A 95 12.82 9.55 -2.98
N GLY A 96 11.96 8.58 -2.67
CA GLY A 96 11.86 7.95 -1.36
C GLY A 96 13.09 7.11 -0.99
N TYR A 97 13.76 6.48 -1.96
CA TYR A 97 14.99 5.71 -1.73
C TYR A 97 16.28 6.51 -1.92
N GLN A 98 16.19 7.74 -2.46
CA GLN A 98 17.34 8.63 -2.62
C GLN A 98 17.66 9.45 -1.36
N GLN A 99 16.73 9.52 -0.41
CA GLN A 99 16.88 10.19 0.90
C GLN A 99 17.23 9.16 1.98
#